data_AF-A0A968JIN5-F1
#
_entry.id   AF-A0A968JIN5-F1
#
_cell.length_a   1.000
_cell.length_b   1.000
_cell.length_c   1.000
_cell.angle_alpha   90.00
_cell.angle_beta   90.00
_cell.angle_gamma   90.00
#
_symmetry.space_group_name_H-M   'P 1'
#
loop_
_entity.id
_entity.type
_entity.pdbx_description
1 polymer ?
#
loop_
_entity_poly.entity_id
_entity_poly.type
_entity_poly.pdbx_seq_one_letter_code
_entity_poly.pdbx_strand_id
1 'polypeptide(L)'
;MKSIFTAVLLCLSLSFAIAKEPPIRVTEIINSGDGKTAKTAYEVYSIDEEYQLLEHLKLNPKMQILSIIDGQYFDILQVGEKKIYFKLISKPKAQII
;
A
#
# COMPACT_ATOMS: atom_id res chain seq x y z
N MET A 1 17.52 50.71 -30.42
CA MET A 1 16.25 51.14 -29.81
C MET A 1 15.21 50.04 -30.02
N LYS A 2 14.49 49.68 -28.95
CA LYS A 2 13.32 48.77 -28.86
C LYS A 2 13.71 47.28 -28.88
N SER A 3 13.80 46.61 -27.72
CA SER A 3 12.67 46.02 -26.96
C SER A 3 11.91 45.04 -27.87
N ILE A 4 11.91 43.74 -27.61
CA ILE A 4 11.00 43.11 -26.64
C ILE A 4 11.66 41.84 -26.06
N PHE A 5 12.22 41.96 -24.85
CA PHE A 5 12.09 40.90 -23.85
C PHE A 5 10.62 40.93 -23.39
N THR A 6 10.08 39.79 -22.93
CA THR A 6 8.81 39.59 -22.20
C THR A 6 7.66 38.99 -23.01
N ALA A 7 7.35 37.72 -22.69
CA ALA A 7 6.16 36.89 -22.93
C ALA A 7 6.65 35.52 -23.48
N VAL A 8 6.60 34.39 -22.79
CA VAL A 8 5.60 33.86 -21.87
C VAL A 8 6.33 32.95 -20.89
N LEU A 9 6.63 33.47 -19.70
CA LEU A 9 7.03 32.69 -18.54
C LEU A 9 5.83 32.68 -17.60
N LEU A 10 4.81 31.89 -17.89
CA LEU A 10 3.73 31.63 -16.94
C LEU A 10 3.01 30.33 -17.29
N CYS A 11 2.74 29.55 -16.25
CA CYS A 11 1.93 28.33 -16.23
C CYS A 11 2.58 27.08 -16.82
N LEU A 12 3.42 26.41 -16.03
CA LEU A 12 3.02 25.10 -15.49
C LEU A 12 3.98 24.59 -14.40
N SER A 13 4.16 25.35 -13.31
CA SER A 13 4.55 24.70 -12.05
C SER A 13 3.31 24.01 -11.48
N LEU A 14 2.90 22.89 -12.10
CA LEU A 14 2.10 21.91 -11.37
C LEU A 14 3.02 21.36 -10.28
N SER A 15 3.04 22.05 -9.15
CA SER A 15 3.35 21.41 -7.89
C SER A 15 2.26 20.37 -7.71
N PHE A 16 2.54 19.13 -8.12
CA PHE A 16 1.81 17.99 -7.62
C PHE A 16 1.95 18.09 -6.10
N ALA A 17 0.89 18.54 -5.44
CA ALA A 17 0.71 18.25 -4.04
C ALA A 17 0.69 16.73 -3.97
N ILE A 18 1.83 16.14 -3.64
CA ILE A 18 1.92 14.73 -3.28
C ILE A 18 0.95 14.62 -2.10
N ALA A 19 -0.22 14.03 -2.33
CA ALA A 19 -1.13 13.69 -1.27
C ALA A 19 -0.30 12.82 -0.31
N LYS A 20 0.02 13.38 0.86
CA LYS A 20 0.83 12.70 1.85
C LYS A 20 0.09 11.40 2.17
N GLU A 21 0.69 10.27 1.81
CA GLU A 21 0.07 8.97 2.07
C GLU A 21 -0.26 8.88 3.56
N PRO A 22 -1.41 8.27 3.91
CA PRO A 22 -1.82 8.14 5.30
C PRO A 22 -0.71 7.44 6.12
N PRO A 23 -0.66 7.72 7.43
CA PRO A 23 0.36 7.14 8.29
C PRO A 23 0.35 5.60 8.18
N ILE A 24 1.55 5.06 8.03
CA ILE A 24 1.84 3.62 7.91
C ILE A 24 1.29 2.91 9.16
N ARG A 25 0.35 1.98 8.98
CA ARG A 25 -0.31 1.24 10.08
C ARG A 25 0.34 -0.11 10.39
N VAL A 26 1.66 -0.23 10.19
CA VAL A 26 2.39 -1.51 10.32
C VAL A 26 2.14 -2.20 11.66
N THR A 27 2.07 -1.47 12.78
CA THR A 27 1.77 -2.05 14.08
C THR A 27 0.37 -2.67 14.15
N GLU A 28 -0.64 -2.03 13.56
CA GLU A 28 -2.00 -2.56 13.52
C GLU A 28 -2.08 -3.81 12.64
N ILE A 29 -1.38 -3.79 11.49
CA ILE A 29 -1.31 -4.94 10.58
C ILE A 29 -0.64 -6.13 11.28
N ILE A 30 0.50 -5.93 11.95
CA ILE A 30 1.18 -7.00 12.70
C ILE A 30 0.26 -7.59 13.78
N ASN A 31 -0.58 -6.76 14.41
CA ASN A 31 -1.51 -7.22 15.44
C ASN A 31 -2.76 -7.92 14.88
N SER A 32 -3.02 -7.84 13.57
CA SER A 32 -4.20 -8.45 12.96
C SER A 32 -4.03 -9.96 12.70
N GLY A 33 -2.79 -10.45 12.61
CA GLY A 33 -2.50 -11.83 12.20
C GLY A 33 -1.01 -12.16 12.22
N ASP A 34 -0.64 -13.31 11.67
CA ASP A 34 0.77 -13.73 11.52
C ASP A 34 1.17 -14.06 10.08
N GLY A 35 0.22 -13.92 9.16
CA GLY A 35 0.41 -14.11 7.72
C GLY A 35 0.68 -15.55 7.29
N LYS A 36 0.64 -16.56 8.16
CA LYS A 36 1.06 -17.93 7.80
C LYS A 36 0.00 -18.72 7.03
N THR A 37 -1.27 -18.37 7.21
CA THR A 37 -2.41 -19.06 6.61
C THR A 37 -3.49 -18.04 6.21
N ALA A 38 -4.46 -18.45 5.39
CA ALA A 38 -5.61 -17.61 5.07
C ALA A 38 -6.40 -17.16 6.32
N LYS A 39 -6.50 -18.03 7.34
CA LYS A 39 -7.18 -17.74 8.62
C LYS A 39 -6.45 -16.69 9.46
N THR A 40 -5.12 -16.64 9.34
CA THR A 40 -4.24 -15.75 10.11
C THR A 40 -3.59 -14.69 9.23
N ALA A 41 -4.19 -14.40 8.07
CA ALA A 41 -3.68 -13.44 7.12
C ALA A 41 -3.54 -12.04 7.75
N TYR A 42 -2.55 -11.28 7.30
CA TYR A 42 -2.46 -9.87 7.65
C TYR A 42 -3.60 -9.10 6.97
N GLU A 43 -4.28 -8.23 7.72
CA GLU A 43 -5.39 -7.43 7.21
C GLU A 43 -4.87 -6.06 6.78
N VAL A 44 -5.04 -5.76 5.50
CA VAL A 44 -4.52 -4.54 4.87
C VAL A 44 -5.63 -3.82 4.13
N TYR A 45 -5.47 -2.50 3.97
CA TYR A 45 -6.39 -1.67 3.21
C TYR A 45 -5.93 -1.43 1.77
N SER A 46 -4.66 -1.69 1.47
CA SER A 46 -4.07 -1.47 0.15
C SER A 46 -2.82 -2.33 -0.03
N ILE A 47 -2.46 -2.54 -1.29
CA ILE A 47 -1.22 -3.21 -1.69
C ILE A 47 0.01 -2.48 -1.11
N ASP A 48 -0.02 -1.14 -1.04
CA ASP A 48 1.07 -0.37 -0.45
C ASP A 48 1.32 -0.76 1.03
N GLU A 49 0.26 -1.07 1.79
CA GLU A 49 0.41 -1.53 3.18
C GLU A 49 1.07 -2.92 3.26
N GLU A 50 0.85 -3.78 2.26
CA GLU A 50 1.52 -5.10 2.16
C GLU A 50 3.03 -4.94 1.98
N TYR A 51 3.44 -4.13 1.00
CA TYR A 51 4.85 -3.90 0.71
C TYR A 51 5.56 -3.13 1.83
N GLN A 52 4.87 -2.18 2.48
CA GLN A 52 5.40 -1.49 3.66
C GLN A 52 5.63 -2.46 4.83
N LEU A 53 4.72 -3.42 5.06
CA LEU A 53 4.92 -4.46 6.07
C LEU A 53 6.14 -5.35 5.71
N LEU A 54 6.25 -5.76 4.45
CA LEU A 54 7.38 -6.58 3.99
C LEU A 54 8.71 -5.84 4.15
N GLU A 55 8.77 -4.56 3.80
CA GLU A 55 9.94 -3.71 4.00
C GLU A 55 10.30 -3.62 5.50
N HIS A 56 9.31 -3.37 6.36
CA HIS A 56 9.50 -3.32 7.81
C HIS A 56 10.08 -4.63 8.37
N LEU A 57 9.58 -5.77 7.87
CA LEU A 57 10.05 -7.11 8.26
C LEU A 57 11.33 -7.55 7.52
N LYS A 58 11.86 -6.70 6.63
CA LYS A 58 13.03 -6.99 5.77
C LYS A 58 12.85 -8.25 4.93
N LEU A 59 11.65 -8.44 4.41
CA LEU A 59 11.24 -9.58 3.59
C LEU A 59 11.13 -9.16 2.13
N ASN A 60 11.76 -9.92 1.24
CA ASN A 60 11.74 -9.67 -0.19
C ASN A 60 10.90 -10.74 -0.90
N PRO A 61 9.68 -10.42 -1.36
CA PRO A 61 8.85 -11.38 -2.08
C PRO A 61 9.43 -11.68 -3.46
N LYS A 62 9.39 -12.96 -3.86
CA LYS A 62 9.82 -13.43 -5.18
C LYS A 62 8.67 -13.58 -6.16
N MET A 63 7.46 -13.80 -5.63
CA MET A 63 6.25 -14.08 -6.39
C MET A 63 5.05 -13.62 -5.59
N GLN A 64 3.98 -13.23 -6.29
CA GLN A 64 2.67 -12.95 -5.74
C GLN A 64 1.61 -13.73 -6.50
N ILE A 65 0.63 -14.25 -5.78
CA ILE A 65 -0.51 -14.99 -6.33
C ILE A 65 -1.78 -14.42 -5.69
N LEU A 66 -2.72 -13.99 -6.52
CA LEU A 66 -4.08 -13.66 -6.08
C LEU A 66 -4.88 -14.96 -5.95
N SER A 67 -5.54 -15.16 -4.82
CA SER A 67 -6.33 -16.36 -4.54
C SER A 67 -7.68 -15.99 -3.92
N ILE A 68 -8.69 -16.83 -4.18
CA ILE A 68 -10.00 -16.75 -3.54
C ILE A 68 -10.15 -17.95 -2.62
N ILE A 69 -10.33 -17.70 -1.32
CA ILE A 69 -10.49 -18.74 -0.29
C ILE A 69 -11.72 -18.36 0.53
N ASP A 70 -12.70 -19.27 0.62
CA ASP A 70 -13.97 -19.05 1.33
C ASP A 70 -14.70 -17.75 0.94
N GLY A 71 -14.64 -17.40 -0.36
CA GLY A 71 -15.27 -16.20 -0.91
C GLY A 71 -14.55 -14.88 -0.60
N GLN A 72 -13.35 -14.94 0.00
CA GLN A 72 -12.51 -13.77 0.30
C GLN A 72 -11.28 -13.75 -0.61
N TYR A 73 -10.84 -12.54 -0.97
CA TYR A 73 -9.65 -12.32 -1.80
C TYR A 73 -8.39 -12.21 -0.93
N PHE A 74 -7.34 -12.89 -1.36
CA PHE A 74 -6.04 -12.89 -0.70
C PHE A 74 -4.92 -12.67 -1.69
N ASP A 75 -3.98 -11.81 -1.31
CA ASP A 75 -2.66 -11.74 -1.93
C ASP A 75 -1.71 -12.67 -1.17
N ILE A 76 -1.12 -13.62 -1.88
CA ILE A 76 -0.21 -14.62 -1.32
C ILE A 76 1.18 -14.36 -1.89
N LEU A 77 2.08 -13.87 -1.04
CA LEU A 77 3.45 -13.55 -1.43
C LEU A 77 4.43 -14.63 -0.97
N GLN A 78 5.26 -15.11 -1.89
CA GLN A 78 6.31 -16.09 -1.63
C GLN A 78 7.59 -15.38 -1.19
N VAL A 79 8.05 -15.63 0.04
CA VAL A 79 9.31 -15.11 0.59
C VAL A 79 10.21 -16.28 0.97
N GLY A 80 11.27 -16.51 0.19
CA GLY A 80 12.09 -17.72 0.33
C GLY A 80 11.24 -18.97 0.09
N GLU A 81 11.20 -19.89 1.05
CA GLU A 81 10.37 -21.10 1.02
C GLU A 81 8.97 -20.90 1.64
N LYS A 82 8.72 -19.75 2.27
CA LYS A 82 7.47 -19.47 2.98
C LYS A 82 6.50 -18.66 2.13
N LYS A 83 5.21 -18.82 2.42
CA LYS A 83 4.13 -17.98 1.89
C LYS A 83 3.62 -17.06 2.99
N ILE A 84 3.25 -15.85 2.60
CA ILE A 84 2.65 -14.83 3.46
C ILE A 84 1.30 -14.46 2.86
N TYR A 85 0.26 -14.51 3.66
CA TYR A 85 -1.12 -14.23 3.27
C TYR A 85 -1.51 -12.83 3.72
N PHE A 86 -1.99 -12.04 2.78
CA PHE A 86 -2.59 -10.73 2.99
C PHE A 86 -4.06 -10.79 2.57
N LYS A 87 -4.91 -10.19 3.37
CA LYS A 87 -6.35 -10.07 3.12
C LYS A 87 -6.69 -8.60 2.98
N LEU A 88 -7.20 -8.23 1.82
CA LEU A 88 -7.68 -6.88 1.59
C LEU A 88 -9.02 -6.66 2.30
N ILE A 89 -9.07 -5.67 3.18
CA ILE A 89 -10.26 -5.26 3.91
C ILE A 89 -10.63 -3.81 3.56
N SER A 90 -11.89 -3.44 3.78
CA SER A 90 -12.34 -2.06 3.53
C SER A 90 -11.83 -1.11 4.61
N LYS A 91 -11.37 0.08 4.20
CA LYS A 91 -11.09 1.16 5.15
C LYS A 91 -12.36 1.50 5.95
N PRO A 92 -12.28 1.64 7.28
CA PRO A 92 -13.38 2.18 8.06
C PRO A 92 -13.78 3.54 7.49
N LYS A 93 -15.08 3.77 7.32
CA LYS A 93 -15.55 5.13 6.97
C LYS A 93 -15.19 6.05 8.13
N ALA A 94 -14.49 7.15 7.82
CA ALA A 94 -14.25 8.20 8.81
C ALA A 94 -15.60 8.66 9.35
N GLN A 95 -15.82 8.52 10.67
CA GLN A 95 -16.97 9.10 11.33
C GLN A 95 -16.71 10.60 11.42
N ILE A 96 -17.45 11.39 10.64
CA ILE A 96 -17.51 12.84 10.83
C ILE A 96 -18.38 13.03 12.07
N ILE A 97 -17.74 13.42 13.18
CA ILE A 97 -18.39 13.82 14.44
C ILE A 97 -18.82 15.28 14.32
#